data_AF-A0AAV5W5Q3-F1
#
_entry.id   AF-A0AAV5W5Q3-F1
#
_cell.length_a   1.000
_cell.length_b   1.000
_cell.length_c   1.000
_cell.angle_alpha   90.00
_cell.angle_beta   90.00
_cell.angle_gamma   90.00
#
_symmetry.space_group_name_H-M   'P 1'
#
loop_
_entity.id
_entity.type
_entity.pdbx_description
1 polymer ?
#
loop_
_entity_poly.entity_id
_entity_poly.type
_entity_poly.pdbx_seq_one_letter_code
_entity_poly.pdbx_strand_id
1 'polypeptide(L)'
;AEISMADMKPTPEMIEKFKEGRNKLKANPTMIDEAIGKLSAEAQVPAKKFRDMMLSDEEDLDKFHAEAKALKEGLSDAVKKELDEHRAAVVAKLGLPKGPA
;
A
#
# COMPACT_ATOMS: atom_id res chain seq x y z
N ALA A 1 -9.92 -20.26 20.80
CA ALA A 1 -8.63 -19.98 20.15
C ALA A 1 -8.71 -18.57 19.61
N GLU A 2 -8.00 -17.64 20.24
CA GLU A 2 -7.85 -16.28 19.71
C GLU A 2 -7.05 -16.41 18.43
N ILE A 3 -7.72 -16.23 17.29
CA ILE A 3 -7.03 -16.15 16.01
C ILE A 3 -6.28 -14.82 16.03
N SER A 4 -4.96 -14.91 16.23
CA SER A 4 -4.06 -13.78 16.11
C SER A 4 -4.24 -13.20 14.71
N MET A 5 -4.48 -11.89 14.61
CA MET A 5 -4.68 -11.18 13.34
C MET A 5 -3.43 -11.20 12.45
N ALA A 6 -2.29 -11.71 12.95
CA ALA A 6 -1.06 -11.91 12.18
C ALA A 6 -1.08 -13.18 11.28
N ASP A 7 -2.07 -14.07 11.45
CA ASP A 7 -2.14 -15.36 10.74
C ASP A 7 -3.17 -15.39 9.58
N MET A 8 -3.82 -14.26 9.27
CA MET A 8 -4.82 -14.23 8.19
C MET A 8 -4.14 -14.17 6.82
N LYS A 9 -3.90 -15.36 6.24
CA LYS A 9 -3.48 -15.48 4.83
C LYS A 9 -4.49 -14.77 3.91
N PRO A 10 -4.02 -14.00 2.91
CA PRO A 10 -4.92 -13.33 1.99
C PRO A 10 -5.78 -14.37 1.24
N THR A 11 -7.08 -14.11 1.13
CA THR A 11 -7.98 -14.98 0.37
C THR A 11 -7.69 -14.88 -1.13
N PRO A 12 -8.08 -15.86 -1.96
CA PRO A 12 -7.93 -15.78 -3.41
C PRO A 12 -8.53 -14.48 -4.00
N GLU A 13 -9.70 -14.06 -3.49
CA GLU A 13 -10.34 -12.81 -3.90
C GLU A 13 -9.52 -11.56 -3.55
N MET A 14 -8.82 -11.55 -2.40
CA MET A 14 -7.93 -10.45 -2.04
C MET A 14 -6.70 -10.40 -2.94
N ILE A 15 -6.13 -11.56 -3.27
CA ILE A 15 -4.99 -11.68 -4.19
C ILE A 15 -5.39 -11.19 -5.58
N GLU A 16 -6.57 -11.59 -6.07
CA GLU A 16 -7.08 -11.15 -7.37
C GLU A 16 -7.27 -9.63 -7.41
N LYS A 17 -7.98 -9.05 -6.42
CA LYS A 17 -8.16 -7.59 -6.32
C LYS A 17 -6.84 -6.83 -6.23
N PHE A 18 -5.85 -7.39 -5.54
CA PHE A 18 -4.52 -6.81 -5.46
C PHE A 18 -3.83 -6.79 -6.82
N LYS A 19 -3.88 -7.91 -7.57
CA LYS A 19 -3.36 -8.00 -8.94
C LYS A 19 -4.07 -7.02 -9.88
N GLU A 20 -5.39 -6.94 -9.81
CA GLU A 20 -6.18 -5.98 -10.60
C GLU A 20 -5.79 -4.53 -10.29
N GLY A 21 -5.65 -4.19 -9.01
CA GLY A 21 -5.23 -2.86 -8.58
C GLY A 21 -3.82 -2.50 -9.06
N ARG A 22 -2.87 -3.45 -9.01
CA ARG A 22 -1.53 -3.28 -9.60
C ARG A 22 -1.59 -3.11 -11.11
N ASN A 23 -2.38 -3.91 -11.82
CA ASN A 23 -2.53 -3.78 -13.26
C ASN A 23 -3.09 -2.41 -13.66
N LYS A 24 -4.06 -1.87 -12.90
CA LYS A 24 -4.56 -0.49 -13.09
C LYS A 24 -3.47 0.54 -12.91
N LEU A 25 -2.67 0.41 -11.83
CA LEU A 25 -1.56 1.33 -11.59
C LEU A 25 -0.47 1.19 -12.66
N LYS A 26 -0.12 -0.02 -13.11
CA LYS A 26 0.84 -0.25 -14.20
C LYS A 26 0.36 0.34 -15.53
N ALA A 27 -0.94 0.28 -15.81
CA ALA A 27 -1.53 0.89 -16.99
C ALA A 27 -1.54 2.43 -16.96
N ASN A 28 -1.56 3.02 -15.76
CA ASN A 28 -1.44 4.47 -15.58
C ASN A 28 -0.58 4.82 -14.35
N PRO A 29 0.76 4.75 -14.46
CA PRO A 29 1.67 4.86 -13.31
C PRO A 29 1.59 6.17 -12.55
N THR A 30 1.18 7.25 -13.22
CA THR A 30 1.08 8.59 -12.65
C THR A 30 -0.27 8.85 -11.98
N MET A 31 -1.21 7.89 -12.00
CA MET A 31 -2.58 8.12 -11.52
C MET A 31 -2.69 8.48 -10.03
N ILE A 32 -1.66 8.19 -9.22
CA ILE A 32 -1.61 8.57 -7.80
C ILE A 32 -0.57 9.65 -7.51
N ASP A 33 0.17 10.15 -8.50
CA ASP A 33 1.25 11.12 -8.29
C ASP A 33 0.74 12.46 -7.77
N GLU A 34 -0.41 12.92 -8.26
CA GLU A 34 -1.06 14.12 -7.73
C GLU A 34 -1.47 13.93 -6.25
N ALA A 35 -1.96 12.75 -5.89
CA ALA A 35 -2.34 12.45 -4.51
C ALA A 35 -1.11 12.37 -3.59
N ILE A 36 0.01 11.86 -4.10
CA ILE A 36 1.30 11.86 -3.41
C ILE A 36 1.81 13.30 -3.24
N GLY A 37 1.71 14.14 -4.28
CA GLY A 37 2.18 15.53 -4.24
C GLY A 37 1.47 16.43 -3.22
N LYS A 38 0.28 16.01 -2.74
CA LYS A 38 -0.46 16.69 -1.67
C LYS A 38 0.03 16.36 -0.27
N LEU A 39 0.88 15.34 -0.12
CA LEU A 39 1.44 14.94 1.17
C LEU A 39 2.57 15.86 1.61
N SER A 40 2.85 15.87 2.90
CA SER A 40 4.06 16.46 3.48
C SER A 40 5.32 15.90 2.81
N ALA A 41 6.39 16.69 2.78
CA ALA A 41 7.65 16.27 2.16
C ALA A 41 8.19 14.95 2.77
N GLU A 42 7.99 14.75 4.07
CA GLU A 42 8.37 13.52 4.78
C GLU A 42 7.51 12.32 4.38
N ALA A 43 6.19 12.50 4.19
CA ALA A 43 5.28 11.44 3.74
C ALA A 43 5.41 11.11 2.24
N GLN A 44 5.84 12.06 1.40
CA GLN A 44 6.01 11.83 -0.03
C GLN A 44 7.04 10.73 -0.34
N VAL A 45 8.12 10.65 0.43
CA VAL A 45 9.19 9.66 0.20
C VAL A 45 8.68 8.23 0.36
N PRO A 46 8.10 7.82 1.49
CA PRO A 46 7.53 6.48 1.64
C PRO A 46 6.34 6.23 0.71
N ALA A 47 5.51 7.24 0.40
CA ALA A 47 4.40 7.08 -0.54
C ALA A 47 4.87 6.78 -1.97
N LYS A 48 5.94 7.44 -2.45
CA LYS A 48 6.58 7.14 -3.75
C LYS A 48 7.18 5.73 -3.76
N LYS A 49 7.89 5.35 -2.70
CA LYS A 49 8.44 3.98 -2.59
C LYS A 49 7.34 2.92 -2.61
N PHE A 50 6.20 3.16 -1.94
CA PHE A 50 5.05 2.26 -1.98
C PHE A 50 4.43 2.16 -3.39
N ARG A 51 4.29 3.28 -4.11
CA ARG A 51 3.88 3.27 -5.52
C ARG A 51 4.84 2.43 -6.37
N ASP A 52 6.15 2.62 -6.20
CA ASP A 52 7.17 1.91 -6.98
C ASP A 52 7.15 0.40 -6.68
N MET A 53 6.92 -0.01 -5.43
CA MET A 53 6.68 -1.41 -5.07
C MET A 53 5.44 -1.98 -5.78
N MET A 54 4.33 -1.23 -5.82
CA MET A 54 3.12 -1.65 -6.53
C MET A 54 3.34 -1.79 -8.05
N LEU A 55 4.21 -0.97 -8.63
CA LEU A 55 4.61 -1.01 -10.03
C LEU A 55 5.65 -2.09 -10.34
N SER A 56 6.34 -2.63 -9.34
CA SER A 56 7.32 -3.71 -9.53
C SER A 56 6.67 -5.00 -10.07
N ASP A 57 7.49 -6.00 -10.36
CA ASP A 57 7.04 -7.36 -10.67
C ASP A 57 7.19 -8.31 -9.47
N GLU A 58 7.39 -7.79 -8.25
CA GLU A 58 7.45 -8.61 -7.04
C GLU A 58 6.13 -9.34 -6.81
N GLU A 59 6.17 -10.67 -6.67
CA GLU A 59 5.00 -11.52 -6.43
C GLU A 59 5.00 -12.15 -5.02
N ASP A 60 6.13 -12.07 -4.31
CA ASP A 60 6.24 -12.49 -2.92
C ASP A 60 5.50 -11.50 -2.00
N LEU A 61 4.32 -11.91 -1.55
CA LEU A 61 3.48 -11.11 -0.66
C LEU A 61 4.09 -10.90 0.72
N ASP A 62 4.88 -11.86 1.23
CA ASP A 62 5.55 -11.73 2.52
C ASP A 62 6.66 -10.68 2.43
N LYS A 63 7.43 -10.70 1.34
CA LYS A 63 8.43 -9.66 1.05
C LYS A 63 7.79 -8.30 0.83
N PHE A 64 6.70 -8.23 0.07
CA PHE A 64 5.96 -6.98 -0.15
C PHE A 64 5.46 -6.39 1.18
N HIS A 65 4.91 -7.22 2.07
CA HIS A 65 4.46 -6.77 3.39
C HIS A 65 5.62 -6.31 4.27
N ALA A 66 6.75 -7.03 4.27
CA ALA A 66 7.93 -6.65 5.02
C ALA A 66 8.47 -5.29 4.57
N GLU A 67 8.60 -5.07 3.27
CA GLU A 67 9.03 -3.79 2.69
C GLU A 67 8.03 -2.66 3.02
N ALA A 68 6.73 -2.91 2.85
CA ALA A 68 5.69 -1.93 3.18
C ALA A 68 5.72 -1.52 4.67
N LYS A 69 5.99 -2.48 5.57
CA LYS A 69 6.13 -2.23 7.00
C LYS A 69 7.40 -1.40 7.29
N ALA A 70 8.52 -1.77 6.70
CA ALA A 70 9.80 -1.06 6.86
C ALA A 70 9.71 0.40 6.40
N LEU A 71 8.91 0.71 5.37
CA LEU A 71 8.67 2.09 4.93
C LEU A 71 8.07 3.00 6.00
N LYS A 72 7.36 2.44 6.98
CA LYS A 72 6.73 3.19 8.08
C LYS A 72 7.56 3.19 9.37
N GLU A 73 8.62 2.39 9.44
CA GLU A 73 9.50 2.35 10.60
C GLU A 73 10.27 3.66 10.75
N GLY A 74 10.39 4.15 11.97
CA GLY A 74 11.08 5.41 12.28
C GLY A 74 10.34 6.69 11.87
N LEU A 75 9.18 6.60 11.21
CA LEU A 75 8.34 7.78 10.93
C LEU A 75 7.64 8.28 12.19
N SER A 76 7.41 9.60 12.26
CA SER A 76 6.60 10.21 13.30
C SER A 76 5.13 9.76 13.19
N ASP A 77 4.39 9.80 14.29
CA ASP A 77 2.98 9.39 14.31
C ASP A 77 2.11 10.27 13.41
N ALA A 78 2.47 11.55 13.27
CA ALA A 78 1.81 12.47 12.33
C ALA A 78 1.97 12.01 10.87
N VAL A 79 3.19 11.64 10.46
CA VAL A 79 3.48 11.15 9.11
C VAL A 79 2.82 9.79 8.86
N LYS A 80 2.82 8.89 9.85
CA LYS A 80 2.11 7.59 9.74
C LYS A 80 0.61 7.78 9.52
N LYS A 81 -0.03 8.66 10.29
CA LYS A 81 -1.45 8.98 10.14
C LYS A 81 -1.75 9.53 8.74
N GLU A 82 -0.94 10.47 8.27
CA GLU A 82 -1.08 11.03 6.92
C GLU A 82 -0.95 9.95 5.83
N LEU A 83 0.00 9.02 5.98
CA LEU A 83 0.17 7.88 5.08
C LEU A 83 -1.00 6.89 5.11
N ASP A 84 -1.63 6.70 6.27
CA ASP A 84 -2.81 5.83 6.41
C ASP A 84 -4.05 6.46 5.74
N GLU A 85 -4.23 7.77 5.87
CA GLU A 85 -5.26 8.52 5.14
C GLU A 85 -5.03 8.46 3.61
N HIS A 86 -3.77 8.66 3.19
CA HIS A 86 -3.37 8.50 1.79
C HIS A 86 -3.64 7.07 1.27
N ARG A 87 -3.27 6.05 2.07
CA ARG A 87 -3.51 4.64 1.73
C ARG A 87 -4.99 4.38 1.53
N ALA A 88 -5.87 4.90 2.39
CA ALA A 88 -7.31 4.70 2.25
C ALA A 88 -7.84 5.25 0.91
N ALA A 89 -7.36 6.44 0.51
CA ALA A 89 -7.69 7.03 -0.78
C ALA A 89 -7.16 6.20 -1.97
N VAL A 90 -5.92 5.72 -1.89
CA VAL A 90 -5.31 4.87 -2.91
C VAL A 90 -6.02 3.52 -3.02
N VAL A 91 -6.36 2.89 -1.90
CA VAL A 91 -7.12 1.62 -1.85
C VAL A 91 -8.47 1.78 -2.55
N ALA A 92 -9.19 2.85 -2.27
CA ALA A 92 -10.46 3.13 -2.94
C ALA A 92 -10.27 3.38 -4.44
N LYS A 93 -9.25 4.15 -4.84
CA LYS A 93 -8.98 4.51 -6.23
C LYS A 93 -8.55 3.31 -7.09
N LEU A 94 -7.76 2.40 -6.53
CA LEU A 94 -7.24 1.22 -7.23
C LEU A 94 -8.15 -0.01 -7.09
N GLY A 95 -9.09 0.01 -6.15
CA GLY A 95 -9.92 -1.15 -5.82
C GLY A 95 -9.14 -2.26 -5.10
N LEU A 96 -8.10 -1.88 -4.35
CA LEU A 96 -7.28 -2.83 -3.58
C LEU A 96 -8.11 -3.45 -2.45
N PRO A 97 -7.74 -4.66 -1.98
CA PRO A 97 -8.32 -5.20 -0.76
C PRO A 97 -8.07 -4.22 0.40
N LYS A 98 -9.10 -3.99 1.21
CA LYS A 98 -8.91 -3.37 2.53
C LYS A 98 -8.08 -4.36 3.35
N GLY A 99 -6.78 -4.08 3.50
CA GLY A 99 -5.93 -4.89 4.38
C GLY A 99 -6.45 -4.86 5.82
N PRO A 100 -5.94 -5.75 6.70
CA PRO A 100 -6.30 -5.71 8.11
C PRO A 100 -6.03 -4.31 8.67
N ALA A 101 -6.99 -3.83 9.46
CA ALA A 101 -6.91 -2.56 10.18
C ALA A 101 -5.84 -2.64 11.29
#